data_AF-A0ABC8SV34-F1
#
_entry.id   AF-A0ABC8SV34-F1
#
_cell.length_a   1.000
_cell.length_b   1.000
_cell.length_c   1.000
_cell.angle_alpha   90.00
_cell.angle_beta   90.00
_cell.angle_gamma   90.00
#
_symmetry.space_group_name_H-M   'P 1'
#
loop_
_entity.id
_entity.type
_entity.pdbx_description
1 polymer ?
#
loop_
_entity_poly.entity_id
_entity_poly.type
_entity_poly.pdbx_seq_one_letter_code
_entity_poly.pdbx_strand_id
1 'polypeptide(L)'
;MVGGGTNLVLNGLAAYLRYLEGTSRDDWQEMHEKLRNTESREGASFGALFGPALCLGIISRRRVHYEAIKYEKERNGGFLSPFGYSAATVIAAVDTVCSMEWYWLMALKSQTIDEGIYSIPIRIWRWNGYLIQYTVAGHEGAAILLVHGFGAFLEHYRDNINSIAEGGNRVWAITLLGFGKSEKPNVVYTELMWAELLRDFIIEVVGEPVHVVGNSIGGYFVSIVAGLWPALAKSVVLINTAGNVVPGYSSVPYSQERQTSGAAWLGARLLLLYLRSTIRNTVKNFYPFKTDRADDWLTNEMLRAVSLFRKIYYSIAFMFMLFFSNVMGDKSLIPCPEF
;
A
#
# COMPACT_ATOMS: atom_id res chain seq x y z
N MET A 1 17.78 20.51 -1.90
CA MET A 1 16.66 19.57 -1.68
C MET A 1 15.39 20.17 -2.24
N VAL A 2 14.57 19.38 -2.94
CA VAL A 2 13.24 19.81 -3.40
C VAL A 2 12.21 19.50 -2.30
N GLY A 3 11.41 20.49 -1.91
CA GLY A 3 10.38 20.35 -0.87
C GLY A 3 9.10 21.11 -1.24
N GLY A 4 7.95 20.58 -0.82
CA GLY A 4 6.64 21.14 -1.11
C GLY A 4 5.55 20.08 -1.28
N GLY A 5 4.40 20.48 -1.84
CA GLY A 5 3.36 19.55 -2.29
C GLY A 5 3.73 18.85 -3.60
N THR A 6 2.98 17.81 -3.97
CA THR A 6 3.28 16.95 -5.13
C THR A 6 3.47 17.73 -6.43
N ASN A 7 2.67 18.77 -6.70
CA ASN A 7 2.83 19.61 -7.90
C ASN A 7 4.17 20.35 -7.94
N LEU A 8 4.67 20.85 -6.80
CA LEU A 8 5.96 21.55 -6.75
C LEU A 8 7.13 20.57 -6.93
N VAL A 9 7.00 19.34 -6.41
CA VAL A 9 7.97 18.26 -6.64
C VAL A 9 7.95 17.78 -8.10
N LEU A 10 6.77 17.69 -8.74
CA LEU A 10 6.65 17.36 -10.16
C LEU A 10 7.23 18.45 -11.06
N ASN A 11 6.99 19.73 -10.74
CA ASN A 11 7.63 20.85 -11.46
C ASN A 11 9.15 20.82 -11.29
N GLY A 12 9.64 20.54 -10.08
CA GLY A 12 11.06 20.32 -9.82
C GLY A 12 11.64 19.15 -10.60
N LEU A 13 10.91 18.03 -10.70
CA LEU A 13 11.31 16.87 -11.50
C LEU A 13 11.39 17.22 -12.99
N ALA A 14 10.38 17.90 -13.53
CA ALA A 14 10.38 18.34 -14.92
C ALA A 14 11.56 19.30 -15.22
N ALA A 15 11.87 20.21 -14.29
CA ALA A 15 13.04 21.08 -14.39
C ALA A 15 14.36 20.29 -14.32
N TYR A 16 14.46 19.27 -13.44
CA TYR A 16 15.64 18.40 -13.36
C TYR A 16 15.83 17.56 -14.64
N LEU A 17 14.75 17.01 -15.21
CA LEU A 17 14.82 16.25 -16.47
C LEU A 17 15.37 17.12 -17.62
N ARG A 18 15.01 18.41 -17.64
CA ARG A 18 15.50 19.41 -18.60
C ARG A 18 16.85 20.05 -18.24
N TYR A 19 17.37 19.82 -17.03
CA TYR A 19 18.53 20.54 -16.47
C TYR A 19 19.81 20.39 -17.30
N LEU A 20 19.97 19.25 -17.98
CA LEU A 20 21.07 18.97 -18.90
C LEU A 20 20.58 18.81 -20.35
N GLU A 21 19.59 19.60 -20.77
CA GLU A 21 19.35 19.87 -22.19
C GLU A 21 20.55 20.64 -22.76
N GLY A 22 21.58 19.88 -23.17
CA GLY A 22 22.75 20.43 -23.86
C GLY A 22 22.32 21.25 -25.07
N THR A 23 22.97 22.39 -25.27
CA THR A 23 22.75 23.19 -26.48
C THR A 23 23.25 22.40 -27.70
N SER A 24 22.77 22.72 -28.91
CA SER A 24 23.05 21.98 -30.14
C SER A 24 24.49 22.11 -30.67
N ARG A 25 25.48 22.26 -29.77
CA ARG A 25 26.90 22.52 -30.05
C ARG A 25 27.88 21.78 -29.13
N ASP A 26 27.41 21.13 -28.05
CA ASP A 26 28.30 20.41 -27.14
C ASP A 26 28.59 18.99 -27.66
N ASP A 27 29.86 18.61 -27.71
CA ASP A 27 30.29 17.30 -28.21
C ASP A 27 29.94 16.18 -27.20
N TRP A 28 29.53 15.01 -27.70
CA TRP A 28 28.97 13.93 -26.85
C TRP A 28 29.91 13.47 -25.73
N GLN A 29 31.23 13.55 -25.96
CA GLN A 29 32.27 13.21 -24.98
C GLN A 29 32.39 14.28 -23.88
N GLU A 30 32.38 15.56 -24.24
CA GLU A 30 32.45 16.67 -23.29
C GLU A 30 31.19 16.70 -22.39
N MET A 31 30.03 16.36 -22.95
CA MET A 31 28.79 16.22 -22.19
C MET A 31 28.88 15.07 -21.16
N HIS A 32 29.46 13.92 -21.53
CA HIS A 32 29.67 12.77 -20.63
C HIS A 32 30.66 13.06 -19.50
N GLU A 33 31.72 13.83 -19.75
CA GLU A 33 32.71 14.17 -18.73
C GLU A 33 32.18 15.24 -17.75
N LYS A 34 31.49 16.28 -18.26
CA LYS A 34 30.72 17.22 -17.42
C LYS A 34 29.68 16.49 -16.57
N LEU A 35 29.06 15.43 -17.11
CA LEU A 35 28.08 14.59 -16.41
C LEU A 35 28.65 13.88 -15.18
N ARG A 36 29.75 13.13 -15.32
CA ARG A 36 30.38 12.41 -14.19
C ARG A 36 30.82 13.37 -13.08
N ASN A 37 31.19 14.59 -13.44
CA ASN A 37 31.59 15.65 -12.51
C ASN A 37 30.41 16.45 -11.93
N THR A 38 29.18 16.27 -12.43
CA THR A 38 27.97 16.94 -11.92
C THR A 38 27.15 16.02 -11.01
N GLU A 39 26.95 14.75 -11.36
CA GLU A 39 26.31 13.77 -10.45
C GLU A 39 27.17 13.45 -9.21
N SER A 40 28.48 13.71 -9.25
CA SER A 40 29.38 13.60 -8.09
C SER A 40 29.41 14.83 -7.17
N ARG A 41 28.76 15.94 -7.55
CA ARG A 41 28.64 17.14 -6.69
C ARG A 41 27.54 16.97 -5.65
N GLU A 42 27.90 17.23 -4.40
CA GLU A 42 26.95 17.26 -3.29
C GLU A 42 25.78 18.21 -3.59
N GLY A 43 24.56 17.69 -3.55
CA GLY A 43 23.33 18.46 -3.79
C GLY A 43 22.88 18.56 -5.25
N ALA A 44 23.66 18.09 -6.24
CA ALA A 44 23.27 18.10 -7.65
C ALA A 44 22.68 16.76 -8.14
N SER A 45 23.05 15.64 -7.50
CA SER A 45 22.55 14.31 -7.88
C SER A 45 21.04 14.14 -7.65
N PHE A 46 20.41 13.30 -8.48
CA PHE A 46 18.97 13.01 -8.35
C PHE A 46 18.60 12.55 -6.93
N GLY A 47 19.41 11.68 -6.34
CA GLY A 47 19.24 11.18 -4.97
C GLY A 47 19.29 12.29 -3.91
N ALA A 48 20.19 13.27 -4.04
CA ALA A 48 20.28 14.39 -3.09
C ALA A 48 19.12 15.39 -3.23
N LEU A 49 18.62 15.59 -4.46
CA LEU A 49 17.53 16.52 -4.75
C LEU A 49 16.14 15.95 -4.38
N PHE A 50 15.87 14.70 -4.78
CA PHE A 50 14.55 14.06 -4.71
C PHE A 50 14.45 12.91 -3.71
N GLY A 51 15.57 12.39 -3.20
CA GLY A 51 15.58 11.33 -2.17
C GLY A 51 14.68 11.63 -0.97
N PRO A 52 14.71 12.83 -0.36
CA PRO A 52 13.78 13.20 0.70
C PRO A 52 12.32 13.18 0.26
N ALA A 53 12.01 13.59 -0.98
CA ALA A 53 10.64 13.58 -1.50
C ALA A 53 10.12 12.15 -1.78
N LEU A 54 11.01 11.26 -2.23
CA LEU A 54 10.75 9.83 -2.41
C LEU A 54 10.57 9.10 -1.08
N CYS A 55 11.49 9.28 -0.13
CA CYS A 55 11.42 8.69 1.21
C CYS A 55 10.20 9.18 2.03
N LEU A 56 9.75 10.40 1.79
CA LEU A 56 8.53 10.95 2.41
C LEU A 56 7.25 10.67 1.60
N GLY A 57 7.32 9.97 0.46
CA GLY A 57 6.16 9.61 -0.37
C GLY A 57 5.43 10.79 -1.01
N ILE A 58 6.09 11.95 -1.19
CA ILE A 58 5.52 13.13 -1.85
C ILE A 58 5.30 12.88 -3.35
N ILE A 59 6.22 12.11 -3.94
CA ILE A 59 6.19 11.56 -5.28
C ILE A 59 6.54 10.07 -5.18
N SER A 60 5.85 9.20 -5.92
CA SER A 60 6.18 7.77 -5.92
C SER A 60 7.37 7.48 -6.83
N ARG A 61 8.13 6.43 -6.51
CA ARG A 61 9.21 5.89 -7.34
C ARG A 61 8.78 5.72 -8.80
N ARG A 62 7.60 5.15 -9.04
CA ARG A 62 7.09 4.94 -10.40
C ARG A 62 6.46 6.17 -11.05
N ARG A 63 6.09 7.21 -10.30
CA ARG A 63 5.75 8.51 -10.91
C ARG A 63 7.00 9.19 -11.47
N VAL A 64 8.13 9.12 -10.77
CA VAL A 64 9.43 9.54 -11.32
C VAL A 64 9.77 8.74 -12.58
N HIS A 65 9.72 7.41 -12.52
CA HIS A 65 10.00 6.53 -13.66
C HIS A 65 9.10 6.82 -14.87
N TYR A 66 7.80 7.04 -14.64
CA TYR A 66 6.84 7.40 -15.69
C TYR A 66 7.18 8.74 -16.36
N GLU A 67 7.40 9.81 -15.58
CA GLU A 67 7.72 11.13 -16.13
C GLU A 67 9.08 11.14 -16.84
N ALA A 68 10.07 10.41 -16.32
CA ALA A 68 11.38 10.26 -16.96
C ALA A 68 11.27 9.54 -18.32
N ILE A 69 10.53 8.42 -18.40
CA ILE A 69 10.26 7.71 -19.67
C ILE A 69 9.41 8.56 -20.63
N LYS A 70 8.40 9.27 -20.12
CA LYS A 70 7.55 10.14 -20.93
C LYS A 70 8.37 11.26 -21.57
N TYR A 71 9.22 11.92 -20.80
CA TYR A 71 10.12 12.96 -21.28
C TYR A 71 11.12 12.42 -22.32
N GLU A 72 11.70 11.24 -22.10
CA GLU A 72 12.58 10.60 -23.10
C GLU A 72 11.83 10.29 -24.41
N LYS A 73 10.58 9.83 -24.35
CA LYS A 73 9.73 9.65 -25.54
C LYS A 73 9.47 10.97 -26.25
N GLU A 74 9.07 12.02 -25.52
CA GLU A 74 8.79 13.34 -26.09
C GLU A 74 10.03 13.93 -26.79
N ARG A 75 11.22 13.77 -26.19
CA ARG A 75 12.52 14.14 -26.77
C ARG A 75 12.83 13.40 -28.07
N ASN A 76 12.55 12.10 -28.12
CA ASN A 76 12.87 11.22 -29.25
C ASN A 76 11.70 11.03 -30.25
N GLY A 77 10.81 12.01 -30.39
CA GLY A 77 9.72 11.97 -31.37
C GLY A 77 8.69 10.86 -31.15
N GLY A 78 8.52 10.40 -29.90
CA GLY A 78 7.64 9.30 -29.48
C GLY A 78 8.35 7.94 -29.32
N PHE A 79 9.60 7.81 -29.78
CA PHE A 79 10.34 6.55 -29.76
C PHE A 79 11.13 6.35 -28.44
N LEU A 80 11.33 5.10 -28.04
CA LEU A 80 12.32 4.72 -27.02
C LEU A 80 13.41 3.90 -27.68
N SER A 81 14.67 4.31 -27.47
CA SER A 81 15.81 3.55 -27.97
C SER A 81 15.89 2.17 -27.29
N PRO A 82 16.11 1.08 -28.05
CA PRO A 82 16.33 -0.25 -27.47
C PRO A 82 17.71 -0.37 -26.77
N PHE A 83 18.60 0.62 -26.95
CA PHE A 83 19.95 0.64 -26.37
C PHE A 83 20.05 1.45 -25.07
N GLY A 84 18.93 1.88 -24.49
CA GLY A 84 18.87 2.66 -23.24
C GLY A 84 18.43 4.12 -23.45
N TYR A 85 18.47 4.91 -22.39
CA TYR A 85 18.03 6.31 -22.40
C TYR A 85 19.14 7.26 -22.90
N SER A 86 18.79 8.29 -23.66
CA SER A 86 19.74 9.27 -24.20
C SER A 86 19.98 10.46 -23.27
N ALA A 87 18.97 10.86 -22.48
CA ALA A 87 19.13 11.93 -21.50
C ALA A 87 19.68 11.37 -20.18
N ALA A 88 20.85 11.85 -19.76
CA ALA A 88 21.47 11.33 -18.54
C ALA A 88 20.73 11.70 -17.24
N THR A 89 19.91 12.76 -17.25
CA THR A 89 18.95 13.08 -16.18
C THR A 89 17.84 12.03 -16.08
N VAL A 90 17.43 11.43 -17.21
CA VAL A 90 16.52 10.26 -17.24
C VAL A 90 17.22 9.03 -16.68
N ILE A 91 18.47 8.75 -17.09
CA ILE A 91 19.28 7.65 -16.53
C ILE A 91 19.39 7.78 -15.01
N ALA A 92 19.87 8.91 -14.49
CA ALA A 92 20.06 9.12 -13.05
C ALA A 92 18.75 8.99 -12.25
N ALA A 93 17.64 9.50 -12.78
CA ALA A 93 16.32 9.36 -12.16
C ALA A 93 15.82 7.91 -12.15
N VAL A 94 15.95 7.18 -13.28
CA VAL A 94 15.53 5.79 -13.41
C VAL A 94 16.42 4.87 -12.58
N ASP A 95 17.74 4.98 -12.67
CA ASP A 95 18.68 4.13 -11.94
C ASP A 95 18.58 4.33 -10.43
N THR A 96 18.38 5.56 -9.95
CA THR A 96 18.12 5.82 -8.53
C THR A 96 16.82 5.15 -8.09
N VAL A 97 15.75 5.29 -8.86
CA VAL A 97 14.44 4.66 -8.57
C VAL A 97 14.55 3.13 -8.56
N CYS A 98 15.16 2.55 -9.58
CA CYS A 98 15.36 1.11 -9.72
C CYS A 98 16.25 0.56 -8.60
N SER A 99 17.32 1.27 -8.23
CA SER A 99 18.16 0.93 -7.09
C SER A 99 17.37 1.00 -5.78
N MET A 100 16.53 2.02 -5.57
CA MET A 100 15.66 2.11 -4.39
C MET A 100 14.55 1.04 -4.37
N GLU A 101 14.06 0.55 -5.52
CA GLU A 101 13.20 -0.63 -5.58
C GLU A 101 13.98 -1.91 -5.28
N TRP A 102 15.20 -2.06 -5.81
CA TRP A 102 16.08 -3.21 -5.57
C TRP A 102 16.51 -3.33 -4.11
N TYR A 103 17.01 -2.26 -3.49
CA TYR A 103 17.35 -2.25 -2.06
C TYR A 103 16.13 -2.53 -1.18
N TRP A 104 14.95 -2.04 -1.54
CA TRP A 104 13.70 -2.38 -0.84
C TRP A 104 13.36 -3.87 -0.96
N LEU A 105 13.48 -4.46 -2.16
CA LEU A 105 13.27 -5.87 -2.38
C LEU A 105 14.32 -6.74 -1.68
N MET A 106 15.58 -6.32 -1.62
CA MET A 106 16.64 -7.00 -0.87
C MET A 106 16.43 -6.91 0.65
N ALA A 107 16.05 -5.74 1.18
CA ALA A 107 15.71 -5.57 2.59
C ALA A 107 14.44 -6.33 3.00
N LEU A 108 13.48 -6.50 2.08
CA LEU A 108 12.32 -7.37 2.28
C LEU A 108 12.73 -8.85 2.21
N LYS A 109 13.62 -9.23 1.28
CA LYS A 109 14.16 -10.59 1.16
C LYS A 109 14.93 -10.99 2.42
N SER A 110 15.76 -10.11 2.98
CA SER A 110 16.43 -10.39 4.25
C SER A 110 15.46 -10.51 5.43
N GLN A 111 14.35 -9.74 5.45
CA GLN A 111 13.26 -9.92 6.41
C GLN A 111 12.44 -11.21 6.22
N THR A 112 12.54 -11.89 5.07
CA THR A 112 11.95 -13.22 4.85
C THR A 112 12.93 -14.36 5.08
N ILE A 113 14.21 -14.06 5.29
CA ILE A 113 15.25 -15.02 5.68
C ILE A 113 15.40 -15.07 7.22
N ASP A 114 14.89 -14.06 7.93
CA ASP A 114 14.75 -14.10 9.39
C ASP A 114 13.67 -15.12 9.76
N GLU A 115 14.08 -16.27 10.33
CA GLU A 115 13.22 -17.43 10.66
C GLU A 115 12.31 -17.15 11.87
N GLY A 116 11.44 -16.16 11.75
CA GLY A 116 10.44 -15.84 12.76
C GLY A 116 9.22 -16.73 12.67
N ILE A 117 9.04 -17.64 13.64
CA ILE A 117 7.84 -18.35 14.20
C ILE A 117 6.70 -18.79 13.24
N TYR A 118 6.29 -17.97 12.28
CA TYR A 118 5.23 -18.22 11.30
C TYR A 118 5.83 -18.20 9.88
N SER A 119 6.42 -19.32 9.46
CA SER A 119 7.22 -19.48 8.22
C SER A 119 6.40 -19.44 6.91
N ILE A 120 5.58 -18.40 6.70
CA ILE A 120 4.74 -18.24 5.51
C ILE A 120 5.47 -17.35 4.47
N PRO A 121 5.78 -17.86 3.26
CA PRO A 121 6.62 -17.13 2.30
C PRO A 121 5.92 -15.89 1.74
N ILE A 122 6.44 -14.70 2.05
CA ILE A 122 5.93 -13.44 1.51
C ILE A 122 6.32 -13.29 0.04
N ARG A 123 5.33 -12.92 -0.78
CA ARG A 123 5.46 -12.63 -2.21
C ARG A 123 5.03 -11.19 -2.50
N ILE A 124 5.52 -10.65 -3.63
CA ILE A 124 5.15 -9.32 -4.12
C ILE A 124 4.56 -9.44 -5.52
N TRP A 125 3.43 -8.77 -5.76
CA TRP A 125 2.82 -8.58 -7.07
C TRP A 125 2.85 -7.08 -7.44
N ARG A 126 2.80 -6.77 -8.74
CA ARG A 126 2.95 -5.41 -9.30
C ARG A 126 1.64 -4.97 -9.96
N TRP A 127 0.68 -4.51 -9.17
CA TRP A 127 -0.64 -4.05 -9.64
C TRP A 127 -0.65 -2.56 -9.97
N ASN A 128 -1.07 -2.16 -11.18
CA ASN A 128 -1.22 -0.75 -11.59
C ASN A 128 -0.02 0.16 -11.24
N GLY A 129 1.18 -0.39 -11.25
CA GLY A 129 2.38 0.35 -10.85
C GLY A 129 2.53 0.53 -9.33
N TYR A 130 2.01 -0.37 -8.50
CA TYR A 130 2.26 -0.45 -7.05
C TYR A 130 2.68 -1.85 -6.60
N LEU A 131 3.53 -1.94 -5.56
CA LEU A 131 3.93 -3.23 -4.97
C LEU A 131 2.90 -3.69 -3.94
N ILE A 132 2.30 -4.85 -4.17
CA ILE A 132 1.31 -5.47 -3.29
C ILE A 132 1.93 -6.69 -2.62
N GLN A 133 1.94 -6.71 -1.29
CA GLN A 133 2.36 -7.85 -0.48
C GLN A 133 1.23 -8.88 -0.43
N TYR A 134 1.55 -10.14 -0.70
CA TYR A 134 0.65 -11.26 -0.51
C TYR A 134 1.43 -12.50 -0.05
N THR A 135 0.73 -13.57 0.30
CA THR A 135 1.31 -14.89 0.49
C THR A 135 0.40 -15.97 -0.09
N VAL A 136 0.94 -17.18 -0.25
CA VAL A 136 0.20 -18.36 -0.71
C VAL A 136 0.66 -19.59 0.07
N ALA A 137 -0.29 -20.42 0.50
CA ALA A 137 -0.08 -21.71 1.12
C ALA A 137 -0.96 -22.79 0.46
N GLY A 138 -0.55 -24.05 0.56
CA GLY A 138 -1.20 -25.17 -0.13
C GLY A 138 -0.83 -25.27 -1.61
N HIS A 139 -1.07 -26.45 -2.20
CA HIS A 139 -0.66 -26.78 -3.57
C HIS A 139 -1.81 -27.26 -4.46
N GLU A 140 -2.92 -27.72 -3.88
CA GLU A 140 -4.04 -28.34 -4.59
C GLU A 140 -5.39 -28.00 -3.95
N GLY A 141 -6.49 -28.42 -4.57
CA GLY A 141 -7.85 -28.18 -4.08
C GLY A 141 -8.36 -26.75 -4.32
N ALA A 142 -9.38 -26.35 -3.56
CA ALA A 142 -10.13 -25.12 -3.81
C ALA A 142 -9.29 -23.85 -3.54
N ALA A 143 -9.50 -22.82 -4.35
CA ALA A 143 -8.81 -21.53 -4.22
C ALA A 143 -9.58 -20.60 -3.26
N ILE A 144 -8.91 -20.12 -2.21
CA ILE A 144 -9.46 -19.27 -1.16
C ILE A 144 -8.65 -17.97 -1.07
N LEU A 145 -9.32 -16.82 -1.06
CA LEU A 145 -8.69 -15.50 -0.93
C LEU A 145 -9.11 -14.80 0.37
N LEU A 146 -8.15 -14.53 1.24
CA LEU A 146 -8.35 -13.86 2.53
C LEU A 146 -8.01 -12.36 2.44
N VAL A 147 -8.98 -11.51 2.76
CA VAL A 147 -8.90 -10.03 2.63
C VAL A 147 -9.12 -9.37 3.99
N HIS A 148 -8.08 -8.71 4.50
CA HIS A 148 -8.06 -8.13 5.84
C HIS A 148 -8.93 -6.86 5.99
N GLY A 149 -9.32 -6.56 7.24
CA GLY A 149 -9.99 -5.33 7.62
C GLY A 149 -9.08 -4.10 7.73
N PHE A 150 -9.65 -2.96 8.13
CA PHE A 150 -8.90 -1.70 8.25
C PHE A 150 -7.81 -1.80 9.34
N GLY A 151 -6.62 -1.27 9.05
CA GLY A 151 -5.49 -1.24 10.00
C GLY A 151 -4.77 -2.58 10.19
N ALA A 152 -5.25 -3.63 9.53
CA ALA A 152 -4.62 -4.94 9.49
C ALA A 152 -3.75 -5.14 8.23
N PHE A 153 -3.27 -6.37 8.05
CA PHE A 153 -2.43 -6.86 6.95
C PHE A 153 -2.63 -8.38 6.82
N LEU A 154 -2.02 -9.04 5.82
CA LEU A 154 -2.26 -10.47 5.54
C LEU A 154 -2.00 -11.39 6.75
N GLU A 155 -1.04 -11.03 7.60
CA GLU A 155 -0.67 -11.80 8.80
C GLU A 155 -1.74 -11.76 9.91
N HIS A 156 -2.84 -11.00 9.73
CA HIS A 156 -4.08 -11.16 10.52
C HIS A 156 -4.63 -12.60 10.42
N TYR A 157 -4.38 -13.28 9.31
CA TYR A 157 -4.79 -14.67 9.09
C TYR A 157 -3.67 -15.70 9.38
N ARG A 158 -2.57 -15.32 10.07
CA ARG A 158 -1.41 -16.20 10.29
C ARG A 158 -1.75 -17.56 10.91
N ASP A 159 -2.73 -17.59 11.81
CA ASP A 159 -3.21 -18.81 12.48
C ASP A 159 -4.28 -19.57 11.67
N ASN A 160 -4.79 -19.00 10.58
CA ASN A 160 -5.78 -19.60 9.71
C ASN A 160 -5.16 -20.18 8.42
N ILE A 161 -4.16 -19.50 7.83
CA ILE A 161 -3.61 -19.83 6.52
C ILE A 161 -3.15 -21.30 6.42
N ASN A 162 -2.32 -21.74 7.36
CA ASN A 162 -1.80 -23.11 7.36
C ASN A 162 -2.91 -24.14 7.62
N SER A 163 -3.77 -23.92 8.62
CA SER A 163 -4.87 -24.85 8.94
C SER A 163 -5.88 -25.01 7.80
N ILE A 164 -6.18 -23.94 7.06
CA ILE A 164 -7.06 -24.01 5.88
C ILE A 164 -6.36 -24.75 4.73
N ALA A 165 -5.04 -24.52 4.54
CA ALA A 165 -4.25 -25.19 3.50
C ALA A 165 -4.06 -26.69 3.77
N GLU A 166 -3.77 -27.07 5.01
CA GLU A 166 -3.70 -28.46 5.50
C GLU A 166 -5.03 -29.21 5.30
N GLY A 167 -6.16 -28.48 5.31
CA GLY A 167 -7.48 -28.99 4.93
C GLY A 167 -7.68 -29.27 3.43
N GLY A 168 -6.62 -29.28 2.61
CA GLY A 168 -6.67 -29.59 1.18
C GLY A 168 -7.10 -28.41 0.30
N ASN A 169 -6.65 -27.19 0.62
CA ASN A 169 -6.99 -25.97 -0.13
C ASN A 169 -5.75 -25.17 -0.52
N ARG A 170 -5.86 -24.31 -1.54
CA ARG A 170 -4.89 -23.26 -1.84
C ARG A 170 -5.39 -21.93 -1.26
N VAL A 171 -4.59 -21.32 -0.42
CA VAL A 171 -4.96 -20.13 0.36
C VAL A 171 -4.04 -18.98 -0.01
N TRP A 172 -4.61 -17.90 -0.54
CA TRP A 172 -3.95 -16.63 -0.71
C TRP A 172 -4.39 -15.66 0.38
N ALA A 173 -3.46 -14.91 0.98
CA ALA A 173 -3.79 -13.78 1.84
C ALA A 173 -3.08 -12.53 1.31
N ILE A 174 -3.83 -11.45 1.13
CA ILE A 174 -3.37 -10.22 0.47
C ILE A 174 -3.36 -9.04 1.44
N THR A 175 -2.29 -8.24 1.41
CA THR A 175 -2.24 -6.93 2.07
C THR A 175 -2.66 -5.85 1.08
N LEU A 176 -3.78 -5.20 1.31
CA LEU A 176 -4.34 -4.17 0.43
C LEU A 176 -3.38 -2.96 0.24
N LEU A 177 -3.50 -2.27 -0.90
CA LEU A 177 -2.77 -1.03 -1.17
C LEU A 177 -3.02 -0.02 -0.04
N GLY A 178 -1.96 0.60 0.47
CA GLY A 178 -2.03 1.49 1.64
C GLY A 178 -1.76 0.82 2.99
N PHE A 179 -1.74 -0.51 3.09
CA PHE A 179 -1.62 -1.26 4.36
C PHE A 179 -0.32 -2.09 4.47
N GLY A 180 -0.07 -2.71 5.64
CA GLY A 180 1.03 -3.66 5.92
C GLY A 180 2.40 -3.33 5.30
N LYS A 181 3.01 -4.27 4.56
CA LYS A 181 4.22 -4.03 3.74
C LYS A 181 3.92 -3.64 2.29
N SER A 182 2.65 -3.61 1.87
CA SER A 182 2.24 -3.07 0.56
C SER A 182 2.59 -1.60 0.42
N GLU A 183 2.80 -1.18 -0.83
CA GLU A 183 3.13 0.20 -1.18
C GLU A 183 1.99 1.14 -0.77
N LYS A 184 2.37 2.35 -0.37
CA LYS A 184 1.46 3.38 0.14
C LYS A 184 1.66 4.63 -0.72
N PRO A 185 1.13 4.67 -1.95
CA PRO A 185 1.26 5.83 -2.80
C PRO A 185 0.37 6.98 -2.31
N ASN A 186 0.74 8.21 -2.65
CA ASN A 186 -0.11 9.39 -2.41
C ASN A 186 -1.15 9.52 -3.54
N VAL A 187 -2.21 8.71 -3.48
CA VAL A 187 -3.35 8.68 -4.41
C VAL A 187 -4.66 8.88 -3.65
N VAL A 188 -5.75 9.14 -4.38
CA VAL A 188 -7.09 9.02 -3.83
C VAL A 188 -7.42 7.54 -3.72
N TYR A 189 -7.72 7.08 -2.49
CA TYR A 189 -8.15 5.72 -2.23
C TYR A 189 -9.67 5.67 -2.28
N THR A 190 -10.24 4.77 -3.09
CA THR A 190 -11.69 4.54 -3.19
C THR A 190 -12.02 3.07 -3.00
N GLU A 191 -13.25 2.80 -2.57
CA GLU A 191 -13.81 1.45 -2.44
C GLU A 191 -13.75 0.66 -3.75
N LEU A 192 -14.00 1.33 -4.89
CA LEU A 192 -13.87 0.71 -6.20
C LEU A 192 -12.41 0.35 -6.50
N MET A 193 -11.44 1.24 -6.22
CA MET A 193 -10.01 0.96 -6.42
C MET A 193 -9.54 -0.29 -5.65
N TRP A 194 -10.00 -0.49 -4.41
CA TRP A 194 -9.68 -1.71 -3.66
C TRP A 194 -10.40 -2.95 -4.20
N ALA A 195 -11.64 -2.82 -4.70
CA ALA A 195 -12.34 -3.91 -5.36
C ALA A 195 -11.69 -4.30 -6.69
N GLU A 196 -11.20 -3.33 -7.48
CA GLU A 196 -10.43 -3.57 -8.71
C GLU A 196 -9.09 -4.25 -8.43
N LEU A 197 -8.38 -3.86 -7.37
CA LEU A 197 -7.17 -4.55 -6.91
C LEU A 197 -7.44 -6.03 -6.62
N LEU A 198 -8.57 -6.34 -5.97
CA LEU A 198 -8.96 -7.72 -5.68
C LEU A 198 -9.38 -8.49 -6.94
N ARG A 199 -10.14 -7.86 -7.84
CA ARG A 199 -10.50 -8.41 -9.17
C ARG A 199 -9.25 -8.81 -9.94
N ASP A 200 -8.31 -7.88 -10.08
CA ASP A 200 -7.09 -8.08 -10.85
C ASP A 200 -6.15 -9.10 -10.17
N PHE A 201 -6.14 -9.16 -8.84
CA PHE A 201 -5.40 -10.20 -8.11
C PHE A 201 -5.96 -11.61 -8.38
N ILE A 202 -7.29 -11.76 -8.41
CA ILE A 202 -7.93 -13.04 -8.74
C ILE A 202 -7.58 -13.45 -10.18
N ILE A 203 -7.59 -12.51 -11.13
CA ILE A 203 -7.28 -12.78 -12.54
C ILE A 203 -5.78 -13.08 -12.76
N GLU A 204 -4.88 -12.21 -12.27
CA GLU A 204 -3.45 -12.27 -12.58
C GLU A 204 -2.64 -13.20 -11.68
N VAL A 205 -3.01 -13.34 -10.40
CA VAL A 205 -2.20 -14.05 -9.38
C VAL A 205 -2.82 -15.38 -8.98
N VAL A 206 -4.15 -15.48 -8.92
CA VAL A 206 -4.83 -16.75 -8.61
C VAL A 206 -5.14 -17.54 -9.88
N GLY A 207 -5.55 -16.87 -10.96
CA GLY A 207 -5.79 -17.45 -12.28
C GLY A 207 -7.11 -18.22 -12.42
N GLU A 208 -7.96 -18.24 -11.38
CA GLU A 208 -9.25 -18.91 -11.38
C GLU A 208 -10.24 -18.25 -10.39
N PRO A 209 -11.55 -18.52 -10.49
CA PRO A 209 -12.53 -18.03 -9.51
C PRO A 209 -12.28 -18.61 -8.11
N VAL A 210 -12.49 -17.81 -7.06
CA VAL A 210 -12.11 -18.14 -5.68
C VAL A 210 -13.27 -18.08 -4.70
N HIS A 211 -13.12 -18.74 -3.55
CA HIS A 211 -13.93 -18.44 -2.36
C HIS A 211 -13.33 -17.20 -1.68
N VAL A 212 -14.03 -16.06 -1.74
CA VAL A 212 -13.55 -14.81 -1.15
C VAL A 212 -13.97 -14.69 0.31
N VAL A 213 -13.02 -14.40 1.20
CA VAL A 213 -13.22 -14.23 2.64
C VAL A 213 -12.79 -12.82 3.03
N GLY A 214 -13.71 -12.01 3.55
CA GLY A 214 -13.43 -10.62 3.91
C GLY A 214 -13.74 -10.31 5.37
N ASN A 215 -12.78 -9.72 6.07
CA ASN A 215 -12.97 -9.21 7.44
C ASN A 215 -13.26 -7.70 7.43
N SER A 216 -14.26 -7.25 8.21
CA SER A 216 -14.59 -5.81 8.34
C SER A 216 -14.73 -5.13 6.97
N ILE A 217 -13.97 -4.07 6.69
CA ILE A 217 -14.01 -3.40 5.38
C ILE A 217 -13.53 -4.29 4.21
N GLY A 218 -12.69 -5.30 4.48
CA GLY A 218 -12.37 -6.34 3.50
C GLY A 218 -13.62 -7.12 3.06
N GLY A 219 -14.58 -7.32 3.98
CA GLY A 219 -15.92 -7.88 3.71
C GLY A 219 -16.73 -7.03 2.74
N TYR A 220 -16.69 -5.70 2.89
CA TYR A 220 -17.32 -4.77 1.97
C TYR A 220 -16.68 -4.85 0.56
N PHE A 221 -15.35 -4.87 0.46
CA PHE A 221 -14.67 -4.95 -0.83
C PHE A 221 -14.90 -6.28 -1.55
N VAL A 222 -14.87 -7.43 -0.87
CA VAL A 222 -15.20 -8.72 -1.51
C VAL A 222 -16.66 -8.82 -1.93
N SER A 223 -17.57 -8.12 -1.23
CA SER A 223 -18.98 -8.01 -1.63
C SER A 223 -19.14 -7.20 -2.92
N ILE A 224 -18.37 -6.11 -3.09
CA ILE A 224 -18.32 -5.36 -4.37
C ILE A 224 -17.79 -6.26 -5.50
N VAL A 225 -16.72 -7.04 -5.25
CA VAL A 225 -16.18 -7.97 -6.25
C VAL A 225 -17.21 -9.01 -6.67
N ALA A 226 -17.90 -9.64 -5.72
CA ALA A 226 -18.93 -10.63 -6.02
C ALA A 226 -20.17 -10.03 -6.71
N GLY A 227 -20.52 -8.77 -6.43
CA GLY A 227 -21.63 -8.07 -7.06
C GLY A 227 -21.34 -7.59 -8.49
N LEU A 228 -20.14 -7.06 -8.75
CA LEU A 228 -19.75 -6.53 -10.06
C LEU A 228 -19.14 -7.59 -10.99
N TRP A 229 -18.42 -8.57 -10.44
CA TRP A 229 -17.74 -9.63 -11.19
C TRP A 229 -18.05 -11.01 -10.59
N PRO A 230 -19.33 -11.44 -10.57
CA PRO A 230 -19.76 -12.70 -9.93
C PRO A 230 -19.03 -13.94 -10.47
N ALA A 231 -18.59 -13.91 -11.73
CA ALA A 231 -17.79 -14.99 -12.33
C ALA A 231 -16.44 -15.25 -11.63
N LEU A 232 -15.94 -14.32 -10.82
CA LEU A 232 -14.68 -14.45 -10.07
C LEU A 232 -14.87 -15.03 -8.65
N ALA A 233 -16.11 -15.12 -8.16
CA ALA A 233 -16.41 -15.53 -6.78
C ALA A 233 -17.25 -16.83 -6.75
N LYS A 234 -16.65 -17.93 -6.30
CA LYS A 234 -17.34 -19.23 -6.06
C LYS A 234 -18.23 -19.17 -4.82
N SER A 235 -17.82 -18.45 -3.79
CA SER A 235 -18.65 -18.07 -2.63
C SER A 235 -18.06 -16.85 -1.92
N VAL A 236 -18.84 -16.25 -1.02
CA VAL A 236 -18.44 -15.11 -0.19
C VAL A 236 -18.58 -15.47 1.29
N VAL A 237 -17.57 -15.20 2.10
CA VAL A 237 -17.57 -15.35 3.56
C VAL A 237 -17.27 -13.99 4.21
N LEU A 238 -18.18 -13.53 5.07
CA LEU A 238 -18.13 -12.20 5.67
C LEU A 238 -17.89 -12.31 7.18
N ILE A 239 -16.77 -11.77 7.65
CA ILE A 239 -16.34 -11.84 9.06
C ILE A 239 -16.44 -10.44 9.68
N ASN A 240 -17.46 -10.20 10.51
CA ASN A 240 -17.73 -8.90 11.14
C ASN A 240 -17.65 -7.73 10.14
N THR A 241 -18.34 -7.88 9.00
CA THR A 241 -18.18 -7.02 7.81
C THR A 241 -18.68 -5.59 8.01
N ALA A 242 -18.08 -4.66 7.29
CA ALA A 242 -18.66 -3.33 7.08
C ALA A 242 -19.77 -3.40 6.01
N GLY A 243 -20.67 -2.41 6.02
CA GLY A 243 -21.81 -2.31 5.11
C GLY A 243 -23.11 -2.88 5.67
N ASN A 244 -24.23 -2.47 5.09
CA ASN A 244 -25.56 -2.90 5.54
C ASN A 244 -25.95 -4.23 4.87
N VAL A 245 -25.57 -5.34 5.50
CA VAL A 245 -25.82 -6.71 5.00
C VAL A 245 -27.15 -7.30 5.53
N VAL A 246 -27.76 -6.67 6.55
CA VAL A 246 -29.02 -7.12 7.15
C VAL A 246 -30.15 -6.19 6.71
N PRO A 247 -31.18 -6.68 5.98
CA PRO A 247 -32.30 -5.83 5.56
C PRO A 247 -32.94 -5.08 6.75
N GLY A 248 -32.90 -3.74 6.69
CA GLY A 248 -33.42 -2.85 7.74
C GLY A 248 -32.38 -2.34 8.76
N TYR A 249 -31.13 -2.81 8.75
CA TYR A 249 -30.08 -2.34 9.67
C TYR A 249 -29.37 -1.07 9.16
N SER A 250 -30.01 0.10 9.31
CA SER A 250 -29.38 1.37 8.94
C SER A 250 -28.18 1.70 9.85
N SER A 251 -26.96 1.44 9.38
CA SER A 251 -25.76 2.09 9.92
C SER A 251 -25.91 3.61 9.82
N VAL A 252 -25.53 4.33 10.88
CA VAL A 252 -25.73 5.79 11.08
C VAL A 252 -25.50 6.60 9.80
N PRO A 253 -26.39 7.55 9.43
CA PRO A 253 -26.32 8.25 8.15
C PRO A 253 -24.96 8.89 7.88
N TYR A 254 -24.45 8.63 6.67
CA TYR A 254 -23.21 9.20 6.14
C TYR A 254 -23.35 10.72 6.03
N SER A 255 -22.74 11.46 6.96
CA SER A 255 -22.71 12.92 6.88
C SER A 255 -21.87 13.35 5.68
N GLN A 256 -22.41 14.29 4.89
CA GLN A 256 -21.75 14.88 3.71
C GLN A 256 -20.27 15.24 3.93
N GLU A 257 -19.54 15.22 2.81
CA GLU A 257 -18.15 15.59 2.62
C GLU A 257 -17.74 16.85 3.43
N ARG A 258 -17.24 16.66 4.66
CA ARG A 258 -16.72 17.76 5.47
C ARG A 258 -15.32 18.11 5.01
N GLN A 259 -15.16 19.33 4.48
CA GLN A 259 -13.85 19.90 4.18
C GLN A 259 -12.92 19.82 5.40
N THR A 260 -11.67 19.47 5.15
CA THR A 260 -10.65 19.17 6.17
C THR A 260 -10.18 20.45 6.87
N SER A 261 -10.83 20.80 7.99
CA SER A 261 -10.36 21.87 8.85
C SER A 261 -9.04 21.49 9.55
N GLY A 262 -8.22 22.49 9.90
CA GLY A 262 -6.96 22.27 10.62
C GLY A 262 -7.13 21.56 11.97
N ALA A 263 -8.33 21.65 12.57
CA ALA A 263 -8.68 20.92 13.79
C ALA A 263 -8.76 19.40 13.57
N ALA A 264 -9.27 18.93 12.42
CA ALA A 264 -9.30 17.51 12.09
C ALA A 264 -7.87 16.93 11.94
N TRP A 265 -6.93 17.71 11.40
CA TRP A 265 -5.52 17.34 11.30
C TRP A 265 -4.81 17.24 12.67
N LEU A 266 -5.14 18.13 13.61
CA LEU A 266 -4.65 18.06 14.98
C LEU A 266 -5.25 16.86 15.73
N GLY A 267 -6.56 16.64 15.63
CA GLY A 267 -7.25 15.48 16.22
C GLY A 267 -6.70 14.15 15.72
N ALA A 268 -6.48 14.04 14.41
CA ALA A 268 -5.78 12.93 13.75
C ALA A 268 -4.41 12.62 14.36
N ARG A 269 -3.57 13.64 14.55
CA ARG A 269 -2.24 13.48 15.15
C ARG A 269 -2.31 13.06 16.62
N LEU A 270 -3.22 13.64 17.40
CA LEU A 270 -3.42 13.29 18.80
C LEU A 270 -3.93 11.85 18.95
N LEU A 271 -4.87 11.43 18.10
CA LEU A 271 -5.34 10.05 18.05
C LEU A 271 -4.22 9.07 17.67
N LEU A 272 -3.39 9.40 16.68
CA LEU A 272 -2.24 8.57 16.32
C LEU A 272 -1.23 8.45 17.47
N LEU A 273 -0.98 9.52 18.22
CA LEU A 273 -0.12 9.48 19.41
C LEU A 273 -0.74 8.64 20.53
N TYR A 274 -2.06 8.76 20.74
CA TYR A 274 -2.80 7.94 21.68
C TYR A 274 -2.73 6.44 21.30
N LEU A 275 -3.16 6.08 20.08
CA LEU A 275 -3.12 4.70 19.57
C LEU A 275 -1.72 4.13 19.62
N ARG A 276 -0.69 4.88 19.22
CA ARG A 276 0.72 4.44 19.31
C ARG A 276 1.15 4.15 20.76
N SER A 277 0.58 4.85 21.73
CA SER A 277 0.88 4.67 23.16
C SER A 277 0.07 3.54 23.80
N THR A 278 -1.13 3.25 23.30
CA THR A 278 -2.07 2.28 23.90
C THR A 278 -2.13 0.92 23.19
N ILE A 279 -1.71 0.81 21.92
CA ILE A 279 -1.93 -0.38 21.08
C ILE A 279 -1.51 -1.70 21.74
N ARG A 280 -0.40 -1.72 22.48
CA ARG A 280 0.10 -2.89 23.22
C ARG A 280 -0.90 -3.40 24.28
N ASN A 281 -1.57 -2.50 24.99
CA ASN A 281 -2.59 -2.85 25.98
C ASN A 281 -3.94 -3.10 25.32
N THR A 282 -4.30 -2.28 24.32
CA THR A 282 -5.54 -2.42 23.56
C THR A 282 -5.65 -3.76 22.86
N VAL A 283 -4.60 -4.22 22.16
CA VAL A 283 -4.60 -5.52 21.48
C VAL A 283 -4.70 -6.65 22.51
N LYS A 284 -3.96 -6.61 23.63
CA LYS A 284 -4.08 -7.61 24.69
C LYS A 284 -5.48 -7.70 25.28
N ASN A 285 -6.15 -6.56 25.49
CA ASN A 285 -7.53 -6.51 25.99
C ASN A 285 -8.56 -7.11 25.01
N PHE A 286 -8.27 -7.13 23.70
CA PHE A 286 -9.11 -7.76 22.68
C PHE A 286 -8.83 -9.26 22.46
N TYR A 287 -7.88 -9.86 23.19
CA TYR A 287 -7.56 -11.30 23.13
C TYR A 287 -7.90 -12.01 24.46
N PRO A 288 -9.19 -12.09 24.87
CA PRO A 288 -9.58 -12.54 26.21
C PRO A 288 -9.22 -14.00 26.56
N PHE A 289 -9.08 -14.88 25.55
CA PHE A 289 -8.84 -16.32 25.78
C PHE A 289 -7.43 -16.81 25.40
N LYS A 290 -6.68 -16.04 24.63
CA LYS A 290 -5.32 -16.40 24.15
C LYS A 290 -4.45 -15.14 24.05
N THR A 291 -4.18 -14.51 25.19
CA THR A 291 -3.38 -13.27 25.29
C THR A 291 -2.00 -13.37 24.66
N ASP A 292 -1.41 -14.57 24.61
CA ASP A 292 -0.09 -14.82 24.03
C ASP A 292 -0.08 -14.64 22.50
N ARG A 293 -1.26 -14.64 21.86
CA ARG A 293 -1.41 -14.31 20.43
C ARG A 293 -1.41 -12.81 20.15
N ALA A 294 -1.58 -11.97 21.19
CA ALA A 294 -1.24 -10.55 21.16
C ALA A 294 0.27 -10.38 21.45
N ASP A 295 1.09 -11.01 20.61
CA ASP A 295 2.53 -11.10 20.77
C ASP A 295 3.24 -9.76 20.50
N ASP A 296 4.49 -9.67 20.97
CA ASP A 296 5.34 -8.49 20.76
C ASP A 296 5.61 -8.26 19.27
N TRP A 297 5.68 -9.33 18.48
CA TRP A 297 5.82 -9.25 17.03
C TRP A 297 4.64 -8.53 16.37
N LEU A 298 3.39 -8.95 16.63
CA LEU A 298 2.19 -8.30 16.07
C LEU A 298 2.10 -6.85 16.53
N THR A 299 2.36 -6.61 17.82
CA THR A 299 2.35 -5.26 18.39
C THR A 299 3.38 -4.36 17.71
N ASN A 300 4.59 -4.85 17.49
CA ASN A 300 5.67 -4.11 16.82
C ASN A 300 5.37 -3.89 15.33
N GLU A 301 4.78 -4.86 14.63
CA GLU A 301 4.43 -4.74 13.22
C GLU A 301 3.27 -3.77 13.00
N MET A 302 2.27 -3.74 13.88
CA MET A 302 1.22 -2.72 13.90
C MET A 302 1.80 -1.31 14.17
N LEU A 303 2.72 -1.18 15.14
CA LEU A 303 3.44 0.08 15.39
C LEU A 303 4.28 0.53 14.20
N ARG A 304 4.95 -0.41 13.51
CA ARG A 304 5.75 -0.17 12.31
C ARG A 304 4.86 0.31 11.16
N ALA A 305 3.74 -0.38 10.92
CA ALA A 305 2.74 0.01 9.94
C ALA A 305 2.27 1.45 10.20
N VAL A 306 1.82 1.76 11.42
CA VAL A 306 1.41 3.11 11.86
C VAL A 306 2.50 4.16 11.63
N SER A 307 3.78 3.84 11.89
CA SER A 307 4.88 4.79 11.74
C SER A 307 5.16 5.23 10.28
N LEU A 308 4.82 4.40 9.29
CA LEU A 308 4.94 4.75 7.86
C LEU A 308 3.83 5.70 7.36
N PHE A 309 2.72 5.89 8.09
CA PHE A 309 1.60 6.76 7.66
C PHE A 309 1.88 8.28 7.75
N ARG A 310 3.15 8.70 7.80
CA ARG A 310 3.56 10.07 8.16
C ARG A 310 3.07 11.19 7.21
N LYS A 311 2.52 10.85 6.02
CA LYS A 311 1.87 11.80 5.08
C LYS A 311 0.56 11.32 4.40
N ILE A 312 0.17 10.05 4.55
CA ILE A 312 -0.88 9.40 3.71
C ILE A 312 -2.26 9.41 4.41
N TYR A 313 -2.40 10.26 5.43
CA TYR A 313 -3.51 10.21 6.37
C TYR A 313 -4.82 10.72 5.76
N TYR A 314 -4.78 11.69 4.85
CA TYR A 314 -5.97 12.44 4.46
C TYR A 314 -7.04 11.63 3.70
N SER A 315 -6.68 10.66 2.85
CA SER A 315 -7.68 9.78 2.22
C SER A 315 -8.06 8.59 3.10
N ILE A 316 -7.07 7.86 3.64
CA ILE A 316 -7.32 6.61 4.38
C ILE A 316 -7.98 6.87 5.74
N ALA A 317 -7.66 7.98 6.42
CA ALA A 317 -8.20 8.26 7.75
C ALA A 317 -9.33 9.30 7.78
N PHE A 318 -9.69 9.91 6.65
CA PHE A 318 -11.02 10.51 6.51
C PHE A 318 -12.09 9.42 6.63
N MET A 319 -11.86 8.26 6.01
CA MET A 319 -12.67 7.06 6.20
C MET A 319 -12.63 6.55 7.66
N PHE A 320 -11.47 6.59 8.33
CA PHE A 320 -11.38 6.28 9.77
C PHE A 320 -12.27 7.23 10.61
N MET A 321 -12.24 8.53 10.34
CA MET A 321 -13.03 9.51 11.10
C MET A 321 -14.53 9.34 10.84
N LEU A 322 -14.93 9.00 9.61
CA LEU A 322 -16.31 8.64 9.26
C LEU A 322 -16.81 7.37 10.00
N PHE A 323 -15.95 6.37 10.20
CA PHE A 323 -16.32 5.14 10.92
C PHE A 323 -16.31 5.31 12.46
N PHE A 324 -15.31 6.00 13.04
CA PHE A 324 -15.14 6.04 14.49
C PHE A 324 -15.95 7.11 15.23
N SER A 325 -16.41 8.17 14.55
CA SER A 325 -17.11 9.29 15.23
C SER A 325 -18.42 8.90 15.90
N ASN A 326 -19.00 7.74 15.59
CA ASN A 326 -20.22 7.22 16.22
C ASN A 326 -19.99 6.08 17.24
N VAL A 327 -18.81 5.45 17.26
CA VAL A 327 -18.55 4.28 18.14
C VAL A 327 -18.22 4.70 19.58
N MET A 328 -17.69 5.90 19.81
CA MET A 328 -17.49 6.44 21.16
C MET A 328 -18.74 7.13 21.76
N GLY A 329 -19.88 7.10 21.04
CA GLY A 329 -21.14 7.70 21.50
C GLY A 329 -22.03 6.78 22.32
N ASP A 330 -21.97 5.45 22.08
CA ASP A 330 -22.96 4.53 22.61
C ASP A 330 -22.35 3.49 23.57
N LYS A 331 -22.76 3.56 24.85
CA LYS A 331 -22.37 2.62 25.91
C LYS A 331 -23.46 1.57 26.18
N SER A 332 -24.24 1.18 25.17
CA SER A 332 -25.17 0.04 25.27
C SER A 332 -24.47 -1.28 24.92
N LEU A 333 -23.86 -1.92 25.91
CA LEU A 333 -23.51 -3.35 25.84
C LEU A 333 -24.79 -4.18 25.80
N ILE A 334 -25.19 -4.61 24.59
CA ILE A 334 -26.25 -5.62 24.41
C ILE A 334 -25.55 -6.99 24.48
N PRO A 335 -25.96 -7.89 25.40
CA PRO A 335 -25.30 -9.20 25.53
C PRO A 335 -25.60 -10.09 24.32
N CYS A 336 -24.61 -10.89 23.91
CA CYS A 336 -24.83 -11.95 22.91
C CYS A 336 -25.79 -13.01 23.48
N PRO A 337 -26.81 -13.45 22.72
CA PRO A 337 -27.46 -14.72 23.00
C PRO A 337 -26.53 -15.87 22.62
N GLU A 338 -26.49 -16.91 23.46
CA GLU A 338 -25.75 -18.15 23.20
C GLU A 338 -26.43 -18.97 22.09
N PHE A 339 -25.65 -19.45 21.12
CA PHE A 339 -25.93 -20.64 20.29
C PHE A 339 -24.61 -21.22 19.74
#